data_AF-A0A183VH60-F1
#
_entry.id   AF-A0A183VH60-F1
#
_cell.length_a   1.000
_cell.length_b   1.000
_cell.length_c   1.000
_cell.angle_alpha   90.00
_cell.angle_beta   90.00
_cell.angle_gamma   90.00
#
_symmetry.space_group_name_H-M   'P 1'
#
loop_
_entity.id
_entity.type
_entity.pdbx_description
1 polymer ?
#
loop_
_entity_poly.entity_id
_entity_poly.type
_entity_poly.pdbx_seq_one_letter_code
_entity_poly.pdbx_strand_id
1 'polypeptide(L)'
;MSADWKEVDWVRFFHTVTPSDLHKLIDNDTEVIVCEIEFLLNMAKLLDATDNRVKANYIIWRVVHSWVKILDTRFEDIKQDFLRVMTGQQTKSPRWKECAQGPTSLLPLAAGALYIREHFDSTDKKEALEMIANLREAFKELVEDNDWMDSVTKKVAIEKAESMINHIGYPDFINNDTDLDKHYERVGERSLFMMNWFIHIPDKIE
;
A
#
# COMPACT_ATOMS: atom_id res chain seq x y z
N MET A 1 6.67 -18.42 -23.53
CA MET A 1 5.26 -18.49 -23.97
C MET A 1 4.76 -17.07 -24.17
N SER A 2 4.74 -16.58 -25.41
CA SER A 2 4.23 -15.24 -25.73
C SER A 2 2.71 -15.28 -25.76
N ALA A 3 2.06 -14.83 -24.70
CA ALA A 3 0.68 -14.42 -24.82
C ALA A 3 0.63 -13.19 -25.75
N ASP A 4 -0.28 -13.19 -26.72
CA ASP A 4 -0.49 -12.07 -27.62
C ASP A 4 -1.19 -10.93 -26.85
N TRP A 5 -0.40 -10.06 -26.23
CA TRP A 5 -0.86 -8.89 -25.46
C TRP A 5 -1.18 -7.66 -26.34
N LYS A 6 -1.31 -7.85 -27.65
CA LYS A 6 -1.24 -6.79 -28.68
C LYS A 6 -2.43 -5.81 -28.69
N GLU A 7 -3.49 -6.08 -27.94
CA GLU A 7 -4.70 -5.26 -27.94
C GLU A 7 -4.65 -4.08 -26.96
N VAL A 8 -3.73 -4.10 -25.98
CA VAL A 8 -3.58 -3.02 -25.00
C VAL A 8 -2.29 -2.26 -25.27
N ASP A 9 -2.41 -0.96 -25.52
CA ASP A 9 -1.27 -0.04 -25.55
C ASP A 9 -0.80 0.21 -24.10
N TRP A 10 0.05 -0.68 -23.62
CA TRP A 10 0.55 -0.68 -22.24
C TRP A 10 1.40 0.55 -21.93
N VAL A 11 2.20 1.01 -22.89
CA VAL A 11 3.03 2.22 -22.72
C VAL A 11 2.11 3.42 -22.49
N ARG A 12 1.10 3.60 -23.34
CA ARG A 12 0.10 4.66 -23.16
C ARG A 12 -0.66 4.52 -21.84
N PHE A 13 -1.07 3.30 -21.48
CA PHE A 13 -1.75 3.05 -20.20
C PHE A 13 -0.89 3.51 -19.03
N PHE A 14 0.37 3.07 -18.97
CA PHE A 14 1.29 3.44 -17.89
C PHE A 14 1.61 4.93 -17.88
N HIS A 15 1.81 5.57 -19.03
CA HIS A 15 1.98 7.03 -19.11
C HIS A 15 0.73 7.78 -18.62
N THR A 16 -0.47 7.22 -18.81
CA THR A 16 -1.72 7.84 -18.33
C THR A 16 -1.85 7.78 -16.81
N VAL A 17 -1.40 6.68 -16.17
CA VAL A 17 -1.59 6.47 -14.72
C VAL A 17 -0.38 6.86 -13.87
N THR A 18 0.78 7.14 -14.49
CA THR A 18 2.01 7.49 -13.77
C THR A 18 2.38 8.98 -13.95
N PRO A 19 3.05 9.60 -12.96
CA PRO A 19 3.60 10.95 -13.11
C PRO A 19 4.57 11.06 -14.29
N SER A 20 4.59 12.22 -14.95
CA SER A 20 5.44 12.50 -16.13
C SER A 20 6.93 12.23 -15.90
N ASP A 21 7.43 12.44 -14.68
CA ASP A 21 8.84 12.20 -14.33
C ASP A 21 9.27 10.74 -14.52
N LEU A 22 8.31 9.81 -14.49
CA LEU A 22 8.54 8.37 -14.68
C LEU A 22 8.39 7.93 -16.14
N HIS A 23 7.83 8.75 -17.04
CA HIS A 23 7.56 8.34 -18.42
C HIS A 23 8.84 7.95 -19.18
N LYS A 24 9.96 8.59 -18.85
CA LYS A 24 11.29 8.26 -19.40
C LYS A 24 11.81 6.87 -19.02
N LEU A 25 11.21 6.24 -18.01
CA LEU A 25 11.57 4.90 -17.52
C LEU A 25 10.59 3.83 -18.06
N ILE A 26 9.59 4.24 -18.84
CA ILE A 26 8.52 3.36 -19.32
C ILE A 26 8.45 3.48 -20.84
N ASP A 27 8.97 2.46 -21.49
CA ASP A 27 8.97 2.26 -22.93
C ASP A 27 8.54 0.83 -23.28
N ASN A 28 8.67 0.46 -24.54
CA ASN A 28 8.25 -0.85 -25.03
C ASN A 28 9.19 -2.00 -24.62
N ASP A 29 10.41 -1.68 -24.19
CA ASP A 29 11.43 -2.65 -23.77
C ASP A 29 11.51 -2.78 -22.24
N THR A 30 10.66 -2.04 -21.52
CA THR A 30 10.61 -2.03 -20.06
C THR A 30 10.14 -3.38 -19.52
N GLU A 31 10.98 -4.02 -18.71
CA GLU A 31 10.64 -5.28 -18.06
C GLU A 31 9.59 -5.08 -16.95
N VAL A 32 8.50 -5.86 -17.01
CA VAL A 32 7.41 -5.81 -16.03
C VAL A 32 7.22 -7.19 -15.40
N ILE A 33 7.23 -7.24 -14.07
CA ILE A 33 6.94 -8.47 -13.33
C ILE A 33 5.43 -8.67 -13.30
N VAL A 34 4.96 -9.76 -13.89
CA VAL A 34 3.56 -10.19 -13.88
C VAL A 34 3.41 -11.38 -12.95
N CYS A 35 2.83 -11.15 -11.76
CA CYS A 35 2.69 -12.20 -10.74
C CYS A 35 1.68 -13.29 -11.15
N GLU A 36 0.57 -12.92 -11.79
CA GLU A 36 -0.56 -13.80 -12.08
C GLU A 36 -0.95 -13.74 -13.56
N ILE A 37 -0.21 -14.46 -14.39
CA ILE A 37 -0.38 -14.42 -15.85
C ILE A 37 -1.77 -14.94 -16.25
N GLU A 38 -2.23 -16.05 -15.68
CA GLU A 38 -3.53 -16.64 -16.02
C GLU A 38 -4.69 -15.73 -15.65
N PHE A 39 -4.61 -15.02 -14.52
CA PHE A 39 -5.60 -14.04 -14.13
C PHE A 39 -5.74 -12.94 -15.18
N LEU A 40 -4.63 -12.34 -15.62
CA LEU A 40 -4.67 -11.28 -16.63
C LEU A 40 -5.23 -11.77 -17.97
N LEU A 41 -4.86 -12.98 -18.41
CA LEU A 41 -5.39 -13.57 -19.65
C LEU A 41 -6.90 -13.83 -19.57
N ASN A 42 -7.37 -14.39 -18.46
CA ASN A 42 -8.79 -14.65 -18.27
C ASN A 42 -9.60 -13.35 -18.07
N MET A 43 -9.00 -12.35 -17.43
CA MET A 43 -9.58 -11.02 -17.30
C MET A 43 -9.74 -10.36 -18.68
N ALA A 44 -8.73 -10.43 -19.56
CA ALA A 44 -8.82 -9.88 -20.90
C ALA A 44 -9.97 -10.53 -21.69
N LYS A 45 -10.08 -11.86 -21.66
CA LYS A 45 -11.20 -12.60 -22.29
C LYS A 45 -12.56 -12.20 -21.71
N LEU A 46 -12.65 -12.07 -20.39
CA LEU A 46 -13.88 -11.66 -19.71
C LEU A 46 -14.28 -10.25 -20.12
N LEU A 47 -13.31 -9.32 -20.17
CA LEU A 47 -13.53 -7.95 -20.59
C LEU A 47 -13.97 -7.87 -22.05
N ASP A 48 -13.39 -8.65 -22.96
CA ASP A 48 -13.82 -8.68 -24.37
C ASP A 48 -15.26 -9.21 -24.52
N ALA A 49 -15.59 -10.28 -23.79
CA ALA A 49 -16.92 -10.90 -23.83
C ALA A 49 -18.03 -10.13 -23.10
N THR A 50 -17.69 -9.13 -22.28
CA THR A 50 -18.66 -8.38 -21.46
C THR A 50 -19.18 -7.15 -22.22
N ASP A 51 -20.45 -6.79 -22.03
CA ASP A 51 -21.03 -5.57 -22.61
C ASP A 51 -20.44 -4.30 -21.97
N ASN A 52 -20.28 -3.23 -22.77
CA ASN A 52 -19.68 -1.98 -22.32
C ASN A 52 -20.47 -1.30 -21.19
N ARG A 53 -21.80 -1.44 -21.15
CA ARG A 53 -22.63 -0.92 -20.05
C ARG A 53 -22.32 -1.64 -18.73
N VAL A 54 -22.09 -2.96 -18.76
CA VAL A 54 -21.75 -3.73 -17.56
C VAL A 54 -20.37 -3.32 -17.05
N LYS A 55 -19.39 -3.15 -17.94
CA LYS A 55 -18.06 -2.63 -17.58
C LYS A 55 -18.15 -1.26 -16.93
N ALA A 56 -18.89 -0.33 -17.55
CA ALA A 56 -19.07 1.02 -17.03
C ALA A 56 -19.76 1.02 -15.65
N ASN A 57 -20.84 0.25 -15.49
CA ASN A 57 -21.54 0.12 -14.21
C ASN A 57 -20.63 -0.45 -13.12
N TYR A 58 -19.81 -1.46 -13.45
CA TYR A 58 -18.85 -2.02 -12.50
C TYR A 58 -17.80 -0.97 -12.09
N ILE A 59 -17.20 -0.25 -13.04
CA ILE A 59 -16.21 0.79 -12.75
C ILE A 59 -16.83 1.88 -11.86
N ILE A 60 -18.01 2.40 -12.22
CA ILE A 60 -18.72 3.41 -11.42
C ILE A 60 -19.03 2.88 -10.03
N TRP A 61 -19.49 1.64 -9.90
CA TRP A 61 -19.74 1.02 -8.60
C TRP A 61 -18.47 0.95 -7.73
N ARG A 62 -17.32 0.60 -8.32
CA ARG A 62 -16.03 0.59 -7.59
C ARG A 62 -15.65 1.98 -7.08
N VAL A 63 -15.91 3.03 -7.87
CA VAL A 63 -15.69 4.43 -7.47
C VAL A 63 -16.64 4.81 -6.34
N VAL A 64 -17.94 4.61 -6.50
CA VAL A 64 -18.95 4.92 -5.46
C VAL A 64 -18.61 4.20 -4.16
N HIS A 65 -18.32 2.90 -4.20
CA HIS A 65 -17.97 2.10 -3.03
C HIS A 65 -16.73 2.67 -2.30
N SER A 66 -15.74 3.18 -3.03
CA SER A 66 -14.55 3.80 -2.43
C SER A 66 -14.86 5.09 -1.67
N TRP A 67 -15.92 5.82 -2.06
CA TRP A 67 -16.30 7.11 -1.50
C TRP A 67 -17.36 7.04 -0.40
N VAL A 68 -18.00 5.89 -0.19
CA VAL A 68 -19.06 5.76 0.83
C VAL A 68 -18.61 6.26 2.22
N LYS A 69 -17.31 6.21 2.52
CA LYS A 69 -16.73 6.70 3.79
C LYS A 69 -16.77 8.22 3.98
N ILE A 70 -16.88 9.02 2.92
CA ILE A 70 -16.83 10.50 2.98
C ILE A 70 -18.19 11.15 2.67
N LEU A 71 -19.21 10.34 2.42
CA LEU A 71 -20.57 10.79 2.15
C LEU A 71 -21.38 10.93 3.46
N ASP A 72 -22.63 11.39 3.32
CA ASP A 72 -23.53 11.54 4.46
C ASP A 72 -23.97 10.19 5.06
N THR A 73 -24.62 10.27 6.23
CA THR A 73 -24.99 9.12 7.05
C THR A 73 -25.84 8.08 6.33
N ARG A 74 -26.63 8.47 5.30
CA ARG A 74 -27.45 7.52 4.53
C ARG A 74 -26.60 6.45 3.85
N PHE A 75 -25.46 6.83 3.30
CA PHE A 75 -24.54 5.90 2.64
C PHE A 75 -23.75 5.07 3.66
N GLU A 76 -23.41 5.68 4.79
CA GLU A 76 -22.75 4.99 5.90
C GLU A 76 -23.66 3.89 6.49
N ASP A 77 -24.96 4.14 6.62
CA ASP A 77 -25.94 3.15 7.09
C ASP A 77 -26.04 1.94 6.14
N ILE A 78 -26.13 2.19 4.83
CA ILE A 78 -26.14 1.13 3.81
C ILE A 78 -24.87 0.28 3.90
N LYS A 79 -23.70 0.92 4.05
CA LYS A 79 -22.44 0.20 4.23
C LYS A 79 -22.41 -0.58 5.55
N GLN A 80 -22.98 -0.05 6.63
CA GLN A 80 -23.05 -0.75 7.90
C GLN A 80 -23.91 -2.02 7.81
N ASP A 81 -25.02 -1.97 7.09
CA ASP A 81 -25.85 -3.17 6.84
C ASP A 81 -25.09 -4.21 6.03
N PHE A 82 -24.34 -3.79 5.00
CA PHE A 82 -23.45 -4.67 4.25
C PHE A 82 -22.37 -5.31 5.13
N LEU A 83 -21.69 -4.52 5.97
CA LEU A 83 -20.66 -5.00 6.89
C LEU A 83 -21.22 -5.95 7.96
N ARG A 84 -22.45 -5.73 8.43
CA ARG A 84 -23.12 -6.64 9.36
C ARG A 84 -23.22 -8.05 8.78
N VAL A 85 -23.52 -8.18 7.48
CA VAL A 85 -23.60 -9.47 6.80
C VAL A 85 -22.21 -10.02 6.47
N MET A 86 -21.32 -9.19 5.93
CA MET A 86 -20.04 -9.67 5.40
C MET A 86 -18.99 -9.98 6.46
N THR A 87 -18.93 -9.19 7.54
CA THR A 87 -17.90 -9.31 8.57
C THR A 87 -18.47 -9.53 9.98
N GLY A 88 -19.80 -9.54 10.12
CA GLY A 88 -20.47 -9.66 11.42
C GLY A 88 -20.41 -8.39 12.27
N GLN A 89 -19.95 -7.26 11.71
CA GLN A 89 -19.79 -6.01 12.44
C GLN A 89 -21.16 -5.42 12.84
N GLN A 90 -21.50 -5.50 14.13
CA GLN A 90 -22.81 -5.05 14.61
C GLN A 90 -22.93 -3.53 14.72
N THR A 91 -21.86 -2.87 15.18
CA THR A 91 -21.86 -1.43 15.46
C THR A 91 -20.83 -0.67 14.61
N LYS A 92 -21.15 0.59 14.30
CA LYS A 92 -20.24 1.52 13.66
C LYS A 92 -19.07 1.84 14.58
N SER A 93 -17.90 2.11 14.00
CA SER A 93 -16.77 2.64 14.78
C SER A 93 -17.12 4.05 15.27
N PRO A 94 -16.69 4.45 16.49
CA PRO A 94 -16.82 5.82 16.93
C PRO A 94 -16.19 6.79 15.93
N ARG A 95 -16.88 7.91 15.66
CA ARG A 95 -16.45 8.89 14.64
C ARG A 95 -15.02 9.40 14.85
N TRP A 96 -14.64 9.70 16.09
CA TRP A 96 -13.27 10.17 16.40
C TRP A 96 -12.20 9.18 15.94
N LYS A 97 -12.48 7.87 16.03
CA LYS A 97 -11.55 6.81 15.63
C LYS A 97 -11.43 6.75 14.11
N GLU A 98 -12.53 6.90 13.39
CA GLU A 98 -12.50 6.98 11.92
C GLU A 98 -11.78 8.25 11.44
N CYS A 99 -12.04 9.39 12.09
CA CYS A 99 -11.36 10.65 11.80
C CYS A 99 -9.86 10.59 12.10
N ALA A 100 -9.43 9.86 13.13
CA ALA A 100 -8.02 9.64 13.41
C ALA A 100 -7.34 8.72 12.37
N GLN A 101 -8.05 7.69 11.89
CA GLN A 101 -7.50 6.73 10.93
C GLN A 101 -7.11 7.36 9.58
N GLY A 102 -7.84 8.38 9.11
CA GLY A 102 -7.56 9.05 7.84
C GLY A 102 -6.15 9.65 7.78
N PRO A 103 -5.82 10.63 8.65
CA PRO A 103 -4.49 11.20 8.76
C PRO A 103 -3.41 10.16 9.08
N THR A 104 -3.67 9.19 9.97
CA THR A 104 -2.71 8.11 10.27
C THR A 104 -2.38 7.26 9.04
N SER A 105 -3.35 7.04 8.14
CA SER A 105 -3.12 6.27 6.91
C SER A 105 -2.39 7.09 5.84
N LEU A 106 -2.67 8.40 5.75
CA LEU A 106 -2.08 9.29 4.75
C LEU A 106 -0.68 9.77 5.13
N LEU A 107 -0.46 10.03 6.42
CA LEU A 107 0.76 10.61 7.00
C LEU A 107 1.28 9.73 8.14
N PRO A 108 1.60 8.44 7.89
CA PRO A 108 1.91 7.48 8.93
C PRO A 108 3.12 7.89 9.79
N LEU A 109 4.14 8.52 9.20
CA LEU A 109 5.32 8.96 9.95
C LEU A 109 5.04 10.21 10.80
N ALA A 110 4.15 11.10 10.37
CA ALA A 110 3.78 12.27 11.16
C ALA A 110 2.90 11.86 12.35
N ALA A 111 1.91 11.00 12.11
CA ALA A 111 1.10 10.42 13.18
C ALA A 111 1.96 9.58 14.14
N GLY A 112 2.94 8.83 13.62
CA GLY A 112 3.91 8.09 14.41
C GLY A 112 4.76 9.00 15.30
N ALA A 113 5.29 10.11 14.76
CA ALA A 113 6.09 11.07 15.53
C ALA A 113 5.32 11.62 16.75
N LEU A 114 4.02 11.90 16.61
CA LEU A 114 3.16 12.31 17.74
C LEU A 114 3.05 11.20 18.79
N TYR A 115 2.82 9.95 18.36
CA TYR A 115 2.72 8.81 19.27
C TYR A 115 4.03 8.57 20.03
N ILE A 116 5.17 8.66 19.34
CA ILE A 116 6.49 8.38 19.91
C ILE A 116 6.85 9.40 20.99
N ARG A 117 6.57 10.68 20.76
CA ARG A 117 6.84 11.75 21.73
C ARG A 117 6.12 11.53 23.07
N GLU A 118 4.92 10.94 23.02
CA GLU A 118 4.06 10.76 24.20
C GLU A 118 4.25 9.39 24.86
N HIS A 119 4.57 8.35 24.09
CA HIS A 119 4.39 6.96 24.53
C HIS A 119 5.57 6.02 24.30
N PHE A 120 6.63 6.43 23.60
CA PHE A 120 7.73 5.53 23.26
C PHE A 120 9.02 5.92 23.97
N ASP A 121 9.54 5.05 24.83
CA ASP A 121 10.84 5.26 25.48
C ASP A 121 11.98 4.77 24.58
N SER A 122 13.04 5.57 24.52
CA SER A 122 14.32 5.19 23.91
C SER A 122 14.93 3.92 24.52
N THR A 123 14.64 3.63 25.80
CA THR A 123 15.12 2.41 26.48
C THR A 123 14.52 1.15 25.84
N ASP A 124 13.22 1.16 25.53
CA ASP A 124 12.52 0.05 24.85
C ASP A 124 13.17 -0.30 23.50
N LYS A 125 13.61 0.72 22.74
CA LYS A 125 14.32 0.51 21.46
C LYS A 125 15.64 -0.20 21.65
N LYS A 126 16.38 0.12 22.72
CA LYS A 126 17.67 -0.51 23.03
C LYS A 126 17.47 -1.97 23.44
N GLU A 127 16.51 -2.24 24.32
CA GLU A 127 16.20 -3.61 24.76
C GLU A 127 15.74 -4.48 23.58
N ALA A 128 14.91 -3.94 22.68
CA ALA A 128 14.49 -4.63 21.47
C ALA A 128 15.67 -4.93 20.52
N LEU A 129 16.64 -4.02 20.38
CA LEU A 129 17.86 -4.24 19.60
C LEU A 129 18.69 -5.39 20.16
N GLU A 130 18.88 -5.43 21.47
CA GLU A 130 19.60 -6.52 22.15
C GLU A 130 18.87 -7.86 21.97
N MET A 131 17.54 -7.87 22.11
CA MET A 131 16.73 -9.06 21.87
C MET A 131 16.87 -9.58 20.43
N ILE A 132 16.83 -8.70 19.43
CA ILE A 132 17.00 -9.11 18.02
C ILE A 132 18.41 -9.64 17.77
N ALA A 133 19.44 -9.05 18.38
CA ALA A 133 20.80 -9.58 18.29
C ALA A 133 20.89 -11.01 18.86
N ASN A 134 20.30 -11.24 20.03
CA ASN A 134 20.25 -12.57 20.66
C ASN A 134 19.46 -13.58 19.82
N LEU A 135 18.32 -13.19 19.24
CA LEU A 135 17.53 -14.04 18.35
C LEU A 135 18.29 -14.40 17.07
N ARG A 136 19.07 -13.46 16.52
CA ARG A 136 19.92 -13.73 15.36
C ARG A 136 21.01 -14.73 15.71
N GLU A 137 21.64 -14.62 16.88
CA GLU A 137 22.65 -15.58 17.32
C GLU A 137 22.06 -16.98 17.47
N ALA A 138 20.96 -17.10 18.22
CA ALA A 138 20.27 -18.37 18.40
C ALA A 138 19.80 -18.97 17.07
N PHE A 139 19.37 -18.15 16.11
CA PHE A 139 19.03 -18.64 14.77
C PHE A 139 20.23 -19.23 14.05
N LYS A 140 21.42 -18.61 14.13
CA LYS A 140 22.64 -19.15 13.52
C LYS A 140 23.02 -20.50 14.15
N GLU A 141 22.98 -20.59 15.48
CA GLU A 141 23.23 -21.85 16.19
C GLU A 141 22.28 -22.96 15.71
N LEU A 142 20.99 -22.67 15.58
CA LEU A 142 20.00 -23.62 15.05
C LEU A 142 20.26 -24.01 13.58
N VAL A 143 20.77 -23.07 12.77
CA VAL A 143 21.16 -23.35 11.38
C VAL A 143 22.41 -24.22 11.33
N GLU A 144 23.36 -24.02 12.22
CA GLU A 144 24.59 -24.83 12.30
C GLU A 144 24.29 -26.25 12.77
N ASP A 145 23.40 -26.41 13.75
CA ASP A 145 23.13 -27.70 14.40
C ASP A 145 22.15 -28.60 13.63
N ASN A 146 21.34 -28.07 12.71
CA ASN A 146 20.33 -28.91 12.07
C ASN A 146 20.92 -29.93 11.08
N ASP A 147 20.30 -31.11 10.99
CA ASP A 147 20.81 -32.21 10.14
C ASP A 147 20.21 -32.25 8.72
N TRP A 148 19.24 -31.38 8.42
CA TRP A 148 18.50 -31.42 7.16
C TRP A 148 19.04 -30.48 6.08
N MET A 149 19.86 -29.49 6.46
CA MET A 149 20.55 -28.59 5.53
C MET A 149 21.97 -29.07 5.25
N ASP A 150 22.38 -29.04 3.98
CA ASP A 150 23.77 -29.21 3.61
C ASP A 150 24.62 -27.98 4.00
N SER A 151 25.95 -28.15 4.02
CA SER A 151 26.88 -27.10 4.46
C SER A 151 26.86 -25.84 3.59
N VAL A 152 26.58 -25.96 2.29
CA VAL A 152 26.51 -24.81 1.39
C VAL A 152 25.26 -23.99 1.70
N THR A 153 24.11 -24.65 1.86
CA THR A 153 22.85 -23.99 2.20
C THR A 153 22.90 -23.37 3.60
N LYS A 154 23.53 -24.01 4.59
CA LYS A 154 23.76 -23.44 5.93
C LYS A 154 24.54 -22.12 5.86
N LYS A 155 25.64 -22.11 5.10
CA LYS A 155 26.46 -20.90 4.92
C LYS A 155 25.65 -19.74 4.35
N VAL A 156 24.87 -19.99 3.30
CA VAL A 156 24.01 -18.95 2.68
C VAL A 156 22.92 -18.47 3.65
N ALA A 157 22.35 -19.36 4.47
CA ALA A 157 21.35 -18.98 5.47
C ALA A 157 21.94 -18.09 6.58
N ILE A 158 23.16 -18.36 7.02
CA ILE A 158 23.89 -17.51 7.98
C ILE A 158 24.21 -16.14 7.36
N GLU A 159 24.77 -16.11 6.16
CA GLU A 159 25.05 -14.86 5.42
C GLU A 159 23.78 -14.00 5.28
N LYS A 160 22.64 -14.64 4.98
CA LYS A 160 21.35 -13.97 4.91
C LYS A 160 20.95 -13.39 6.27
N ALA A 161 21.06 -14.16 7.36
CA ALA A 161 20.73 -13.71 8.71
C ALA A 161 21.58 -12.51 9.16
N GLU A 162 22.87 -12.49 8.81
CA GLU A 162 23.79 -11.38 9.06
C GLU A 162 23.41 -10.13 8.25
N SER A 163 22.94 -10.32 7.02
CA SER A 163 22.51 -9.22 6.14
C SER A 163 21.16 -8.59 6.50
N MET A 164 20.41 -9.15 7.46
CA MET A 164 19.08 -8.65 7.82
C MET A 164 19.17 -7.27 8.47
N ILE A 165 18.53 -6.28 7.83
CA ILE A 165 18.40 -4.91 8.34
C ILE A 165 17.26 -4.86 9.35
N ASN A 166 17.51 -4.24 10.51
CA ASN A 166 16.52 -4.10 11.58
C ASN A 166 15.84 -2.73 11.50
N HIS A 167 14.51 -2.71 11.52
CA HIS A 167 13.71 -1.50 11.68
C HIS A 167 12.89 -1.61 12.97
N ILE A 168 13.24 -0.81 13.99
CA ILE A 168 12.65 -0.91 15.35
C ILE A 168 12.03 0.43 15.73
N GLY A 169 10.72 0.38 16.02
CA GLY A 169 9.93 1.54 16.42
C GLY A 169 9.72 2.53 15.28
N TYR A 170 10.76 3.30 14.97
CA TYR A 170 10.70 4.39 14.01
C TYR A 170 12.05 4.76 13.40
N PRO A 171 12.05 5.35 12.19
CA PRO A 171 13.26 5.89 11.59
C PRO A 171 13.68 7.19 12.30
N ASP A 172 14.97 7.36 12.58
CA ASP A 172 15.46 8.40 13.51
C ASP A 172 15.10 9.83 13.09
N PHE A 173 14.95 10.10 11.79
CA PHE A 173 14.66 11.45 11.28
C PHE A 173 13.32 12.02 11.75
N ILE A 174 12.35 11.19 12.16
CA ILE A 174 11.01 11.69 12.53
C ILE A 174 10.98 12.37 13.90
N ASN A 175 12.05 12.26 14.69
CA ASN A 175 12.23 13.03 15.92
C ASN A 175 12.64 14.48 15.65
N ASN A 176 13.07 14.80 14.43
CA ASN A 176 13.40 16.16 14.02
C ASN A 176 12.27 16.73 13.15
N ASP A 177 11.58 17.76 13.66
CA ASP A 177 10.50 18.44 12.94
C ASP A 177 10.95 18.94 11.56
N THR A 178 12.19 19.44 11.43
CA THR A 178 12.70 19.96 10.14
C THR A 178 12.84 18.85 9.10
N ASP A 179 13.34 17.68 9.51
CA ASP A 179 13.53 16.55 8.60
C ASP A 179 12.18 15.89 8.24
N LEU A 180 11.25 15.87 9.20
CA LEU A 180 9.89 15.38 9.01
C LEU A 180 9.09 16.29 8.06
N ASP A 181 9.18 17.60 8.22
CA ASP A 181 8.53 18.57 7.33
C ASP A 181 9.09 18.48 5.91
N LYS A 182 10.42 18.35 5.78
CA LYS A 182 11.07 18.12 4.49
C LYS A 182 10.60 16.83 3.81
N HIS A 183 10.37 15.76 4.58
CA HIS A 183 9.82 14.51 4.03
C HIS A 183 8.43 14.71 3.40
N TYR A 184 7.61 15.60 3.97
CA TYR A 184 6.25 15.88 3.52
C TYR A 184 6.10 17.14 2.65
N GLU A 185 7.19 17.80 2.26
CA GLU A 185 7.20 19.06 1.51
C GLU A 185 6.32 19.01 0.25
N ARG A 186 6.30 17.87 -0.45
CA ARG A 186 5.54 17.67 -1.70
C ARG A 186 4.08 17.26 -1.51
N VAL A 187 3.65 16.97 -0.27
CA VAL A 187 2.26 16.57 -0.01
C VAL A 187 1.31 17.75 -0.19
N GLY A 188 1.72 18.98 0.12
CA GLY A 188 0.93 20.20 -0.11
C GLY A 188 0.61 20.43 -1.59
N GLU A 189 1.54 20.10 -2.49
CA GLU A 189 1.38 20.28 -3.95
C GLU A 189 0.50 19.21 -4.59
N ARG A 190 0.44 18.00 -4.02
CA ARG A 190 -0.28 16.84 -4.57
C ARG A 190 -1.57 16.46 -3.85
N SER A 191 -1.74 16.87 -2.59
CA SER A 191 -2.97 16.59 -1.80
C SER A 191 -4.19 17.28 -2.38
N LEU A 192 -3.99 18.44 -3.02
CA LEU A 192 -5.02 19.07 -3.82
C LEU A 192 -5.40 18.20 -5.02
N PHE A 193 -4.56 17.33 -5.59
CA PHE A 193 -4.94 16.57 -6.78
C PHE A 193 -6.14 15.63 -6.54
N MET A 194 -6.19 14.96 -5.37
CA MET A 194 -7.33 14.09 -5.02
C MET A 194 -8.60 14.87 -4.66
N MET A 195 -8.48 16.08 -4.09
CA MET A 195 -9.65 16.95 -3.83
C MET A 195 -10.06 17.81 -5.05
N ASN A 196 -9.12 18.16 -5.92
CA ASN A 196 -9.28 19.07 -7.06
C ASN A 196 -9.75 18.35 -8.33
N TRP A 197 -9.58 17.01 -8.42
CA TRP A 197 -10.28 16.19 -9.42
C TRP A 197 -11.80 16.37 -9.35
N PHE A 198 -12.34 16.84 -8.21
CA PHE A 198 -13.77 17.02 -7.98
C PHE A 198 -14.30 18.43 -8.26
N ILE A 199 -13.45 19.46 -8.35
CA ILE A 199 -13.89 20.84 -8.64
C ILE A 199 -13.99 21.08 -10.16
N HIS A 200 -13.47 20.15 -10.99
CA HIS A 200 -13.54 20.22 -12.45
C HIS A 200 -14.21 18.96 -13.03
N ILE A 201 -15.43 18.66 -12.60
CA ILE A 201 -16.36 17.95 -13.49
C ILE A 201 -16.83 18.99 -14.50
N PRO A 202 -16.49 18.90 -15.79
CA PRO A 202 -17.02 19.84 -16.78
C PRO A 202 -18.54 19.65 -16.82
N ASP A 203 -19.30 20.72 -16.57
CA ASP A 203 -20.77 20.76 -16.63
C ASP A 203 -21.36 20.48 -18.05
N LYS A 204 -20.59 19.89 -18.97
CA LYS A 204 -21.04 19.60 -20.32
C LYS A 204 -20.62 18.21 -20.77
N ILE A 205 -21.53 17.27 -20.58
CA ILE A 205 -21.73 16.17 -21.52
C ILE A 205 -22.97 16.57 -22.33
N GLU A 206 -22.75 17.35 -23.39
CA GLU A 206 -23.62 17.40 -24.57
C GLU A 206 -22.93 16.64 -25.71
#